data_AF-A0A961E8U4-F1
#
_entry.id   AF-A0A961E8U4-F1
#
_cell.length_a   1.000
_cell.length_b   1.000
_cell.length_c   1.000
_cell.angle_alpha   90.00
_cell.angle_beta   90.00
_cell.angle_gamma   90.00
#
_symmetry.space_group_name_H-M   'P 1'
#
loop_
_entity.id
_entity.type
_entity.pdbx_description
1 polymer ?
#
loop_
_entity_poly.entity_id
_entity_poly.type
_entity_poly.pdbx_seq_one_letter_code
_entity_poly.pdbx_strand_id
1 'polypeptide(L)'
;GGGQGYVVEYRGQAIEELSMEGRMTVCNMSIEWGAKAGLIAPDQTTFDYIEGKPEAPKGADWDAAVAYWKTLVTDADATFDKEIVLDASTMTPFVTWGTNPGQGVQLGGNVPSPADFSDPVDQIACEKALEYMGLQAGTPMREIKVDTVFVGSCTNGRIEDLRLAAEVIKGHKVADQTRLLVVPGSVRVRLQAEAEGLDQIFIAAGAEW
;
A
#
# COMPACT_ATOMS: atom_id res chain seq x y z
N GLY A 1 -18.14 1.37 4.23
CA GLY A 1 -17.04 0.40 4.02
C GLY A 1 -17.19 -0.75 5.00
N GLY A 2 -16.58 -1.90 4.73
CA GLY A 2 -16.77 -3.13 5.50
C GLY A 2 -16.29 -3.11 6.95
N GLY A 3 -15.57 -2.05 7.38
CA GLY A 3 -14.93 -1.93 8.69
C GLY A 3 -15.63 -0.95 9.64
N GLN A 4 -16.70 -0.30 9.20
CA GLN A 4 -17.42 0.67 10.03
C GLN A 4 -17.91 0.05 11.33
N GLY A 5 -17.49 0.65 12.45
CA GLY A 5 -17.83 0.18 13.80
C GLY A 5 -16.81 -0.79 14.41
N TYR A 6 -15.84 -1.27 13.65
CA TYR A 6 -14.88 -2.30 14.09
C TYR A 6 -13.46 -1.76 14.27
N VAL A 7 -12.71 -2.42 15.16
CA VAL A 7 -11.23 -2.46 15.11
C VAL A 7 -10.88 -3.76 14.40
N VAL A 8 -9.87 -3.73 13.54
CA VAL A 8 -9.54 -4.85 12.67
C VAL A 8 -8.19 -5.41 13.05
N GLU A 9 -8.14 -6.73 13.25
CA GLU A 9 -6.89 -7.48 13.38
C GLU A 9 -6.64 -8.23 12.07
N TYR A 10 -5.45 -8.05 11.49
CA TYR A 10 -5.00 -8.77 10.31
C TYR A 10 -4.16 -9.97 10.74
N ARG A 11 -4.50 -11.15 10.22
CA ARG A 11 -3.92 -12.43 10.64
C ARG A 11 -3.66 -13.35 9.45
N GLY A 12 -2.80 -14.35 9.67
CA GLY A 12 -2.51 -15.42 8.73
C GLY A 12 -1.23 -15.21 7.93
N GLN A 13 -0.80 -16.27 7.26
CA GLN A 13 0.49 -16.37 6.57
C GLN A 13 0.78 -15.16 5.66
N ALA A 14 -0.19 -14.72 4.87
CA ALA A 14 -0.01 -13.58 3.96
C ALA A 14 0.35 -12.27 4.68
N ILE A 15 -0.07 -12.09 5.94
CA ILE A 15 0.28 -10.94 6.77
C ILE A 15 1.64 -11.13 7.46
N GLU A 16 1.91 -12.34 7.92
CA GLU A 16 3.18 -12.73 8.55
C GLU A 16 4.36 -12.59 7.58
N GLU A 17 4.15 -12.90 6.30
CA GLU A 17 5.16 -12.79 5.24
C GLU A 17 5.41 -11.34 4.77
N LEU A 18 4.59 -10.37 5.18
CA LEU A 18 4.84 -8.96 4.89
C LEU A 18 6.03 -8.43 5.68
N SER A 19 6.82 -7.56 5.04
CA SER A 19 7.75 -6.68 5.76
C SER A 19 6.98 -5.75 6.71
N MET A 20 7.69 -5.11 7.66
CA MET A 20 7.06 -4.13 8.55
C MET A 20 6.42 -2.97 7.80
N GLU A 21 6.98 -2.57 6.68
CA GLU A 21 6.44 -1.54 5.79
C GLU A 21 5.14 -2.00 5.15
N GLY A 22 5.09 -3.23 4.63
CA GLY A 22 3.86 -3.82 4.10
C GLY A 22 2.75 -3.84 5.16
N ARG A 23 3.09 -4.21 6.39
CA ARG A 23 2.17 -4.19 7.54
C ARG A 23 1.68 -2.77 7.86
N MET A 24 2.58 -1.79 7.90
CA MET A 24 2.22 -0.38 8.10
C MET A 24 1.30 0.14 7.00
N THR A 25 1.52 -0.26 5.74
CA THR A 25 0.64 0.10 4.62
C THR A 25 -0.75 -0.51 4.79
N VAL A 26 -0.85 -1.79 5.12
CA VAL A 26 -2.15 -2.46 5.36
C VAL A 26 -2.92 -1.81 6.52
N CYS A 27 -2.25 -1.54 7.65
CA CYS A 27 -2.88 -0.87 8.79
C CYS A 27 -3.22 0.60 8.51
N ASN A 28 -2.42 1.31 7.70
CA ASN A 28 -2.74 2.67 7.28
C ASN A 28 -4.04 2.69 6.46
N MET A 29 -4.18 1.73 5.54
CA MET A 29 -5.34 1.58 4.66
C MET A 29 -6.61 1.14 5.40
N SER A 30 -6.55 0.86 6.71
CA SER A 30 -7.72 0.43 7.50
C SER A 30 -8.82 1.49 7.56
N ILE A 31 -8.43 2.77 7.59
CA ILE A 31 -9.35 3.90 7.76
C ILE A 31 -10.19 4.12 6.50
N GLU A 32 -9.61 3.87 5.33
CA GLU A 32 -10.20 4.09 4.00
C GLU A 32 -11.45 3.23 3.77
N TRP A 33 -11.53 2.06 4.39
CA TRP A 33 -12.74 1.21 4.37
C TRP A 33 -13.55 1.25 5.68
N GLY A 34 -13.24 2.21 6.55
CA GLY A 34 -14.06 2.65 7.68
C GLY A 34 -13.73 2.01 9.02
N ALA A 35 -12.64 1.26 9.16
CA ALA A 35 -12.21 0.72 10.44
C ALA A 35 -11.67 1.81 11.36
N LYS A 36 -11.80 1.63 12.68
CA LYS A 36 -11.26 2.55 13.67
C LYS A 36 -9.74 2.44 13.83
N ALA A 37 -9.21 1.23 13.62
CA ALA A 37 -7.79 0.91 13.69
C ALA A 37 -7.53 -0.43 12.99
N GLY A 38 -6.30 -0.59 12.51
CA GLY A 38 -5.74 -1.84 12.00
C GLY A 38 -4.61 -2.33 12.91
N LEU A 39 -4.65 -3.59 13.30
CA LEU A 39 -3.70 -4.22 14.22
C LEU A 39 -3.07 -5.45 13.56
N ILE A 40 -1.77 -5.60 13.74
CA ILE A 40 -1.00 -6.79 13.37
C ILE A 40 -0.17 -7.15 14.59
N ALA A 41 -0.24 -8.42 15.01
CA ALA A 41 0.52 -8.90 16.15
C ALA A 41 2.03 -8.78 15.89
N PRO A 42 2.83 -8.36 16.89
CA PRO A 42 4.27 -8.27 16.74
C PRO A 42 4.89 -9.67 16.71
N ASP A 43 5.93 -9.80 15.90
CA ASP A 43 6.69 -11.02 15.69
C ASP A 43 8.17 -10.70 15.41
N GLN A 44 8.95 -11.68 14.95
CA GLN A 44 10.36 -11.48 14.68
C GLN A 44 10.62 -10.37 13.65
N THR A 45 9.83 -10.29 12.57
CA THR A 45 9.91 -9.19 11.59
C THR A 45 9.75 -7.83 12.25
N THR A 46 8.87 -7.74 13.25
CA THR A 46 8.66 -6.53 14.04
C THR A 46 9.88 -6.20 14.91
N PHE A 47 10.45 -7.19 15.58
CA PHE A 47 11.60 -7.01 16.46
C PHE A 47 12.84 -6.63 15.66
N ASP A 48 13.13 -7.34 14.57
CA ASP A 48 14.26 -7.06 13.68
C ASP A 48 14.17 -5.65 13.11
N TYR A 49 12.96 -5.21 12.76
CA TYR A 49 12.75 -3.84 12.29
C TYR A 49 13.06 -2.81 13.38
N ILE A 50 12.66 -3.02 14.64
CA ILE A 50 12.87 -2.04 15.72
C ILE A 50 14.32 -2.04 16.21
N GLU A 51 15.00 -3.19 16.18
CA GLU A 51 16.35 -3.35 16.74
C GLU A 51 17.35 -2.32 16.18
N GLY A 52 18.12 -1.70 17.08
CA GLY A 52 19.13 -0.72 16.70
C GLY A 52 18.60 0.65 16.25
N LYS A 53 17.27 0.88 16.19
CA LYS A 53 16.73 2.23 15.94
C LYS A 53 17.09 3.18 17.10
N PRO A 54 17.19 4.50 16.85
CA PRO A 54 17.66 5.48 17.84
C PRO A 54 16.96 5.40 19.21
N GLU A 55 15.64 5.17 19.21
CA GLU A 55 14.78 5.12 20.40
C GLU A 55 14.44 3.68 20.84
N ALA A 56 15.06 2.67 20.22
CA ALA A 56 14.84 1.29 20.64
C ALA A 56 15.53 1.02 21.99
N PRO A 57 14.93 0.20 22.87
CA PRO A 57 15.60 -0.24 24.10
C PRO A 57 16.89 -1.01 23.76
N LYS A 58 17.83 -1.05 24.70
CA LYS A 58 19.17 -1.63 24.49
C LYS A 58 19.55 -2.59 25.60
N GLY A 59 20.37 -3.58 25.29
CA GLY A 59 20.88 -4.55 26.28
C GLY A 59 19.75 -5.25 27.01
N ALA A 60 19.81 -5.31 28.35
CA ALA A 60 18.79 -6.00 29.15
C ALA A 60 17.36 -5.43 28.97
N ASP A 61 17.23 -4.12 28.70
CA ASP A 61 15.93 -3.51 28.45
C ASP A 61 15.34 -3.97 27.10
N TRP A 62 16.19 -4.26 26.11
CA TRP A 62 15.77 -4.85 24.83
C TRP A 62 15.20 -6.24 25.04
N ASP A 63 15.93 -7.10 25.77
CA ASP A 63 15.51 -8.47 26.05
C ASP A 63 14.17 -8.49 26.81
N ALA A 64 14.01 -7.60 27.80
CA ALA A 64 12.76 -7.45 28.54
C ALA A 64 11.61 -6.94 27.66
N ALA A 65 11.87 -5.97 26.79
CA ALA A 65 10.88 -5.43 25.87
C ALA A 65 10.40 -6.49 24.87
N VAL A 66 11.33 -7.23 24.25
CA VAL A 66 11.00 -8.33 23.32
C VAL A 66 10.21 -9.43 24.04
N ALA A 67 10.58 -9.78 25.28
CA ALA A 67 9.83 -10.76 26.08
C ALA A 67 8.38 -10.30 26.32
N TYR A 68 8.18 -9.01 26.62
CA TYR A 68 6.84 -8.43 26.77
C TYR A 68 6.08 -8.35 25.45
N TRP A 69 6.71 -7.88 24.36
CA TRP A 69 6.04 -7.75 23.06
C TRP A 69 5.57 -9.10 22.52
N LYS A 70 6.28 -10.19 22.80
CA LYS A 70 5.84 -11.56 22.48
C LYS A 70 4.53 -11.97 23.16
N THR A 71 4.08 -11.25 24.19
CA THR A 71 2.78 -11.47 24.84
C THR A 71 1.67 -10.61 24.25
N LEU A 72 1.97 -9.68 23.32
CA LEU A 72 0.99 -8.78 22.70
C LEU A 72 0.32 -9.46 21.49
N VAL A 73 -0.11 -10.70 21.67
CA VAL A 73 -0.80 -11.49 20.66
C VAL A 73 -2.21 -11.80 21.14
N THR A 74 -3.12 -12.02 20.20
CA THR A 74 -4.50 -12.37 20.53
C THR A 74 -4.58 -13.73 21.18
N ASP A 75 -5.40 -13.83 22.23
CA ASP A 75 -5.60 -15.06 23.00
C ASP A 75 -6.17 -16.19 22.11
N ALA A 76 -5.81 -17.43 22.42
CA ALA A 76 -6.19 -18.59 21.60
C ALA A 76 -7.70 -18.87 21.59
N ASP A 77 -8.43 -18.41 22.60
CA ASP A 77 -9.89 -18.53 22.76
C ASP A 77 -10.64 -17.24 22.44
N ALA A 78 -9.96 -16.23 21.89
CA ALA A 78 -10.59 -14.99 21.47
C ALA A 78 -11.64 -15.23 20.37
N THR A 79 -12.78 -14.56 20.51
CA THR A 79 -13.85 -14.56 19.49
C THR A 79 -13.90 -13.21 18.80
N PHE A 80 -14.17 -13.23 17.49
CA PHE A 80 -14.34 -12.02 16.69
C PHE A 80 -15.82 -11.81 16.35
N ASP A 81 -16.30 -10.58 16.41
CA ASP A 81 -17.67 -10.23 16.01
C ASP A 81 -17.94 -10.56 14.53
N LYS A 82 -16.89 -10.50 13.70
CA LYS A 82 -16.94 -10.82 12.28
C LYS A 82 -15.57 -11.29 11.81
N GLU A 83 -15.56 -12.36 11.04
CA GLU A 83 -14.35 -12.88 10.39
C GLU A 83 -14.51 -12.81 8.87
N ILE A 84 -13.44 -12.36 8.20
CA ILE A 84 -13.37 -12.29 6.74
C ILE A 84 -12.08 -12.99 6.33
N VAL A 85 -12.21 -14.07 5.56
CA VAL A 85 -11.07 -14.83 5.03
C VAL A 85 -10.82 -14.39 3.60
N LEU A 86 -9.61 -13.93 3.32
CA LEU A 86 -9.16 -13.52 2.00
C LEU A 86 -8.07 -14.48 1.51
N ASP A 87 -8.26 -15.07 0.34
CA ASP A 87 -7.25 -15.90 -0.30
C ASP A 87 -6.24 -15.02 -1.04
N ALA A 88 -5.10 -14.78 -0.40
CA ALA A 88 -4.02 -13.98 -0.96
C ALA A 88 -3.44 -14.55 -2.27
N SER A 89 -3.60 -15.87 -2.53
CA SER A 89 -3.12 -16.47 -3.78
C SER A 89 -3.89 -16.01 -5.02
N THR A 90 -5.09 -15.46 -4.82
CA THR A 90 -5.92 -14.89 -5.89
C THR A 90 -5.62 -13.41 -6.15
N MET A 91 -4.76 -12.80 -5.34
CA MET A 91 -4.42 -11.38 -5.48
C MET A 91 -3.61 -11.12 -6.76
N THR A 92 -4.09 -10.15 -7.52
CA THR A 92 -3.38 -9.56 -8.65
C THR A 92 -3.19 -8.08 -8.39
N PRO A 93 -2.33 -7.37 -9.14
CA PRO A 93 -2.23 -5.91 -9.00
C PRO A 93 -3.58 -5.24 -9.22
N PHE A 94 -3.94 -4.29 -8.35
CA PHE A 94 -5.15 -3.46 -8.46
C PHE A 94 -4.80 -2.02 -8.81
N VAL A 95 -5.76 -1.33 -9.41
CA VAL A 95 -5.70 0.09 -9.75
C VAL A 95 -7.07 0.72 -9.51
N THR A 96 -7.08 1.91 -8.94
CA THR A 96 -8.28 2.74 -8.82
C THR A 96 -8.53 3.47 -10.12
N TRP A 97 -9.75 3.33 -10.67
CA TRP A 97 -10.15 3.99 -11.91
C TRP A 97 -10.94 5.28 -11.67
N GLY A 98 -11.51 5.44 -10.47
CA GLY A 98 -12.44 6.52 -10.15
C GLY A 98 -11.87 7.60 -9.23
N THR A 99 -12.75 8.26 -8.48
CA THR A 99 -12.46 9.44 -7.66
C THR A 99 -12.31 9.15 -6.17
N ASN A 100 -12.47 7.89 -5.77
CA ASN A 100 -12.22 7.44 -4.40
C ASN A 100 -11.54 6.07 -4.37
N PRO A 101 -10.81 5.72 -3.29
CA PRO A 101 -10.05 4.47 -3.21
C PRO A 101 -10.88 3.19 -3.36
N GLY A 102 -12.19 3.25 -3.04
CA GLY A 102 -13.10 2.11 -3.18
C GLY A 102 -13.43 1.75 -4.63
N GLN A 103 -13.17 2.64 -5.59
CA GLN A 103 -13.37 2.41 -7.02
C GLN A 103 -12.15 1.72 -7.64
N GLY A 104 -11.82 0.54 -7.11
CA GLY A 104 -10.69 -0.30 -7.55
C GLY A 104 -11.13 -1.43 -8.47
N VAL A 105 -10.28 -1.77 -9.43
CA VAL A 105 -10.38 -2.99 -10.26
C VAL A 105 -9.02 -3.63 -10.39
N GLN A 106 -8.98 -4.90 -10.79
CA GLN A 106 -7.73 -5.55 -11.17
C GLN A 106 -7.10 -4.81 -12.34
N LEU A 107 -5.77 -4.67 -12.35
CA LEU A 107 -5.02 -4.06 -13.46
C LEU A 107 -5.25 -4.80 -14.78
N GLY A 108 -5.53 -6.10 -14.73
CA GLY A 108 -5.90 -6.89 -15.91
C GLY A 108 -7.36 -6.72 -16.37
N GLY A 109 -8.19 -5.98 -15.63
CA GLY A 109 -9.60 -5.79 -15.90
C GLY A 109 -9.92 -4.54 -16.74
N ASN A 110 -11.18 -4.12 -16.68
CA ASN A 110 -11.72 -3.02 -17.47
C ASN A 110 -12.34 -1.96 -16.54
N VAL A 111 -12.43 -0.72 -17.04
CA VAL A 111 -13.19 0.36 -16.43
C VAL A 111 -14.67 -0.08 -16.32
N PRO A 112 -15.28 -0.06 -15.12
CA PRO A 112 -16.68 -0.45 -14.94
C PRO A 112 -17.66 0.44 -15.69
N SER A 113 -18.83 -0.12 -15.97
CA SER A 113 -20.02 0.57 -16.47
C SER A 113 -20.99 0.84 -15.32
N PRO A 114 -21.79 1.92 -15.35
CA PRO A 114 -22.90 2.10 -14.42
C PRO A 114 -23.84 0.87 -14.40
N ALA A 115 -24.02 0.20 -15.54
CA ALA A 115 -24.86 -1.00 -15.65
C ALA A 115 -24.32 -2.22 -14.87
N ASP A 116 -23.06 -2.20 -14.42
CA ASP A 116 -22.47 -3.28 -13.62
C ASP A 116 -22.90 -3.22 -12.14
N PHE A 117 -23.51 -2.10 -11.72
CA PHE A 117 -23.94 -1.87 -10.34
C PHE A 117 -25.46 -2.04 -10.21
N SER A 118 -25.90 -2.65 -9.11
CA SER A 118 -27.32 -2.85 -8.81
C SER A 118 -27.92 -1.73 -7.95
N ASP A 119 -27.11 -1.06 -7.13
CA ASP A 119 -27.54 0.07 -6.31
C ASP A 119 -27.56 1.36 -7.15
N PRO A 120 -28.71 2.06 -7.27
CA PRO A 120 -28.81 3.33 -7.99
C PRO A 120 -27.81 4.40 -7.52
N VAL A 121 -27.41 4.38 -6.24
CA VAL A 121 -26.40 5.30 -5.70
C VAL A 121 -25.03 5.00 -6.31
N ASP A 122 -24.65 3.74 -6.41
CA ASP A 122 -23.39 3.30 -7.01
C ASP A 122 -23.38 3.54 -8.52
N GLN A 123 -24.51 3.38 -9.21
CA GLN A 123 -24.65 3.72 -10.63
C GLN A 123 -24.34 5.21 -10.88
N ILE A 124 -24.97 6.11 -10.11
CA ILE A 124 -24.75 7.55 -10.21
C ILE A 124 -23.32 7.93 -9.83
N ALA A 125 -22.76 7.28 -8.81
CA ALA A 125 -21.37 7.49 -8.41
C ALA A 125 -20.38 7.05 -9.50
N CYS A 126 -20.67 5.95 -10.19
CA CYS A 126 -19.91 5.45 -11.33
C CYS A 126 -19.97 6.45 -12.50
N GLU A 127 -21.16 6.89 -12.90
CA GLU A 127 -21.35 7.88 -13.98
C GLU A 127 -20.53 9.15 -13.74
N LYS A 128 -20.64 9.72 -12.53
CA LYS A 128 -19.89 10.93 -12.16
C LYS A 128 -18.38 10.71 -12.13
N ALA A 129 -17.92 9.54 -11.68
CA ALA A 129 -16.51 9.22 -11.69
C ALA A 129 -15.96 9.08 -13.12
N LEU A 130 -16.70 8.43 -14.02
CA LEU A 130 -16.32 8.32 -15.43
C LEU A 130 -16.23 9.69 -16.11
N GLU A 131 -17.22 10.56 -15.89
CA GLU A 131 -17.23 11.92 -16.41
C GLU A 131 -16.03 12.72 -15.88
N TYR A 132 -15.81 12.71 -14.56
CA TYR A 132 -14.71 13.45 -13.93
C TYR A 132 -13.34 12.97 -14.40
N MET A 133 -13.15 11.64 -14.47
CA MET A 133 -11.88 11.04 -14.87
C MET A 133 -11.67 11.05 -16.39
N GLY A 134 -12.70 11.38 -17.17
CA GLY A 134 -12.66 11.32 -18.63
C GLY A 134 -12.47 9.90 -19.17
N LEU A 135 -13.00 8.89 -18.46
CA LEU A 135 -12.86 7.47 -18.83
C LEU A 135 -14.12 6.94 -19.53
N GLN A 136 -13.92 6.06 -20.50
CA GLN A 136 -14.99 5.34 -21.15
C GLN A 136 -15.16 3.95 -20.50
N ALA A 137 -16.39 3.60 -20.14
CA ALA A 137 -16.72 2.27 -19.63
C ALA A 137 -16.29 1.16 -20.61
N GLY A 138 -15.78 0.05 -20.07
CA GLY A 138 -15.26 -1.07 -20.83
C GLY A 138 -13.83 -0.90 -21.34
N THR A 139 -13.21 0.27 -21.20
CA THR A 139 -11.79 0.47 -21.57
C THR A 139 -10.91 -0.47 -20.73
N PRO A 140 -10.04 -1.28 -21.34
CA PRO A 140 -9.08 -2.07 -20.57
C PRO A 140 -8.17 -1.17 -19.75
N MET A 141 -7.95 -1.48 -18.47
CA MET A 141 -7.18 -0.60 -17.56
C MET A 141 -5.75 -0.34 -18.07
N ARG A 142 -5.16 -1.32 -18.75
CA ARG A 142 -3.81 -1.22 -19.34
C ARG A 142 -3.74 -0.35 -20.60
N GLU A 143 -4.86 0.03 -21.18
CA GLU A 143 -4.93 0.89 -22.37
C GLU A 143 -5.13 2.37 -22.02
N ILE A 144 -5.39 2.68 -20.75
CA ILE A 144 -5.49 4.05 -20.26
C ILE A 144 -4.11 4.69 -20.35
N LYS A 145 -4.01 5.81 -21.07
CA LYS A 145 -2.77 6.57 -21.20
C LYS A 145 -2.40 7.23 -19.87
N VAL A 146 -1.11 7.24 -19.57
CA VAL A 146 -0.56 7.84 -18.36
C VAL A 146 0.33 9.01 -18.74
N ASP A 147 -0.10 10.22 -18.38
CA ASP A 147 0.65 11.45 -18.64
C ASP A 147 1.59 11.80 -17.47
N THR A 148 1.24 11.37 -16.25
CA THR A 148 2.04 11.64 -15.04
C THR A 148 2.00 10.45 -14.10
N VAL A 149 3.17 10.07 -13.60
CA VAL A 149 3.39 9.06 -12.58
C VAL A 149 4.02 9.74 -11.37
N PHE A 150 3.50 9.43 -10.19
CA PHE A 150 4.06 9.89 -8.92
C PHE A 150 4.37 8.68 -8.06
N VAL A 151 5.64 8.51 -7.69
CA VAL A 151 6.13 7.47 -6.79
C VAL A 151 6.54 8.17 -5.49
N GLY A 152 5.88 7.85 -4.37
CA GLY A 152 6.19 8.49 -3.09
C GLY A 152 4.99 8.60 -2.16
N SER A 153 4.95 9.70 -1.39
CA SER A 153 4.01 9.99 -0.29
C SER A 153 4.33 9.28 1.03
N CYS A 154 3.55 9.55 2.08
CA CYS A 154 3.67 8.85 3.37
C CYS A 154 3.32 7.35 3.27
N THR A 155 2.58 6.94 2.23
CA THR A 155 2.15 5.55 2.02
C THR A 155 3.19 4.72 1.26
N ASN A 156 3.86 5.30 0.24
CA ASN A 156 4.78 4.58 -0.66
C ASN A 156 6.09 5.34 -0.96
N GLY A 157 6.59 6.08 0.02
CA GLY A 157 7.86 6.83 -0.06
C GLY A 157 8.96 6.29 0.86
N ARG A 158 8.90 5.02 1.27
CA ARG A 158 9.91 4.39 2.13
C ARG A 158 11.09 3.90 1.30
N ILE A 159 12.22 3.58 1.94
CA ILE A 159 13.42 3.22 1.18
C ILE A 159 13.22 1.92 0.39
N GLU A 160 12.47 0.96 0.94
CA GLU A 160 12.09 -0.29 0.27
C GLU A 160 11.21 -0.05 -0.96
N ASP A 161 10.24 0.88 -0.87
CA ASP A 161 9.40 1.26 -2.03
C ASP A 161 10.26 1.82 -3.16
N LEU A 162 11.22 2.69 -2.82
CA LEU A 162 12.15 3.28 -3.78
C LEU A 162 13.10 2.23 -4.38
N ARG A 163 13.57 1.27 -3.60
CA ARG A 163 14.39 0.15 -4.12
C ARG A 163 13.61 -0.68 -5.13
N LEU A 164 12.36 -1.06 -4.80
CA LEU A 164 11.50 -1.83 -5.70
C LEU A 164 11.21 -1.06 -6.99
N ALA A 165 10.86 0.23 -6.89
CA ALA A 165 10.64 1.08 -8.05
C ALA A 165 11.93 1.22 -8.91
N ALA A 166 13.09 1.33 -8.26
CA ALA A 166 14.38 1.39 -8.94
C ALA A 166 14.69 0.08 -9.69
N GLU A 167 14.37 -1.08 -9.11
CA GLU A 167 14.52 -2.38 -9.78
C GLU A 167 13.68 -2.48 -11.05
N VAL A 168 12.44 -1.99 -11.02
CA VAL A 168 11.54 -2.01 -12.18
C VAL A 168 12.00 -1.05 -13.27
N ILE A 169 12.47 0.15 -12.91
CA ILE A 169 12.82 1.18 -13.90
C ILE A 169 14.25 1.05 -14.45
N LYS A 170 15.12 0.29 -13.78
CA LYS A 170 16.51 0.13 -14.17
C LYS A 170 16.63 -0.41 -15.59
N GLY A 171 17.33 0.33 -16.45
CA GLY A 171 17.50 -0.01 -17.87
C GLY A 171 16.34 0.43 -18.77
N HIS A 172 15.29 1.01 -18.21
CA HIS A 172 14.17 1.61 -18.94
C HIS A 172 14.29 3.14 -19.00
N LYS A 173 13.45 3.75 -19.84
CA LYS A 173 13.33 5.20 -19.99
C LYS A 173 11.88 5.60 -19.85
N VAL A 174 11.64 6.71 -19.17
CA VAL A 174 10.35 7.39 -19.14
C VAL A 174 10.02 7.83 -20.58
N ALA A 175 8.78 7.62 -21.01
CA ALA A 175 8.32 7.99 -22.34
C ALA A 175 8.28 9.52 -22.51
N ASP A 176 8.54 10.01 -23.72
CA ASP A 176 8.75 11.45 -24.01
C ASP A 176 7.62 12.39 -23.55
N GLN A 177 6.38 11.89 -23.46
CA GLN A 177 5.19 12.66 -23.08
C GLN A 177 4.70 12.33 -21.65
N THR A 178 5.44 11.52 -20.91
CA THR A 178 5.09 11.12 -19.55
C THR A 178 6.05 11.80 -18.57
N ARG A 179 5.51 12.34 -17.49
CA ARG A 179 6.29 12.84 -16.36
C ARG A 179 6.35 11.79 -15.27
N LEU A 180 7.52 11.51 -14.72
CA LEU A 180 7.67 10.65 -13.54
C LEU A 180 8.30 11.45 -12.41
N LEU A 181 7.58 11.60 -11.30
CA LEU A 181 8.03 12.24 -10.07
C LEU A 181 8.36 11.16 -9.04
N VAL A 182 9.53 11.24 -8.42
CA VAL A 182 9.94 10.34 -7.35
C VAL A 182 10.19 11.16 -6.09
N VAL A 183 9.33 11.00 -5.09
CA VAL A 183 9.34 11.84 -3.88
C VAL A 183 9.53 10.97 -2.64
N PRO A 184 10.74 10.97 -2.04
CA PRO A 184 10.99 10.26 -0.79
C PRO A 184 10.08 10.74 0.34
N GLY A 185 9.59 9.82 1.16
CA GLY A 185 8.64 10.11 2.25
C GLY A 185 9.25 10.89 3.43
N SER A 186 10.57 11.07 3.47
CA SER A 186 11.25 11.93 4.44
C SER A 186 12.65 12.30 3.97
N VAL A 187 13.24 13.34 4.60
CA VAL A 187 14.65 13.72 4.37
C VAL A 187 15.60 12.55 4.66
N ARG A 188 15.31 11.75 5.70
CA ARG A 188 16.14 10.57 6.04
C ARG A 188 16.12 9.53 4.92
N VAL A 189 14.93 9.24 4.36
CA VAL A 189 14.81 8.29 3.23
C VAL A 189 15.50 8.84 1.99
N ARG A 190 15.37 10.15 1.70
CA ARG A 190 16.06 10.78 0.58
C ARG A 190 17.58 10.61 0.68
N LEU A 191 18.16 10.98 1.82
CA LEU A 191 19.61 10.87 2.04
C LEU A 191 20.10 9.43 1.95
N GLN A 192 19.30 8.48 2.44
CA GLN A 192 19.61 7.06 2.32
C GLN A 192 19.55 6.58 0.86
N ALA A 193 18.51 6.97 0.11
CA ALA A 193 18.36 6.62 -1.30
C ALA A 193 19.49 7.20 -2.17
N GLU A 194 19.91 8.44 -1.89
CA GLU A 194 21.07 9.09 -2.51
C GLU A 194 22.38 8.35 -2.17
N ALA A 195 22.56 7.92 -0.91
CA ALA A 195 23.72 7.14 -0.49
C ALA A 195 23.77 5.74 -1.14
N GLU A 196 22.61 5.14 -1.42
CA GLU A 196 22.46 3.88 -2.14
C GLU A 196 22.52 4.03 -3.67
N GLY A 197 22.52 5.27 -4.19
CA GLY A 197 22.56 5.58 -5.62
C GLY A 197 21.24 5.32 -6.36
N LEU A 198 20.11 5.24 -5.64
CA LEU A 198 18.79 5.02 -6.24
C LEU A 198 18.33 6.23 -7.04
N ASP A 199 18.63 7.43 -6.56
CA ASP A 199 18.39 8.71 -7.24
C ASP A 199 18.97 8.70 -8.67
N GLN A 200 20.19 8.19 -8.82
CA GLN A 200 20.87 8.10 -10.11
C GLN A 200 20.16 7.15 -11.08
N ILE A 201 19.54 6.06 -10.59
CA ILE A 201 18.74 5.15 -11.41
C ILE A 201 17.50 5.87 -11.95
N PHE A 202 16.81 6.62 -11.09
CA PHE A 202 15.62 7.39 -11.47
C PHE A 202 15.95 8.52 -12.46
N ILE A 203 16.97 9.33 -12.16
CA ILE A 203 17.44 10.41 -13.03
C ILE A 203 17.88 9.83 -14.38
N ALA A 204 18.62 8.72 -14.38
CA ALA A 204 19.04 8.05 -15.61
C ALA A 204 17.85 7.55 -16.43
N ALA A 205 16.73 7.15 -15.81
CA ALA A 205 15.51 6.79 -16.52
C ALA A 205 14.77 8.01 -17.11
N GLY A 206 15.08 9.23 -16.67
CA GLY A 206 14.38 10.46 -17.05
C GLY A 206 13.30 10.89 -16.06
N ALA A 207 13.32 10.35 -14.84
CA ALA A 207 12.45 10.80 -13.75
C ALA A 207 12.96 12.11 -13.13
N GLU A 208 12.03 12.85 -12.54
CA GLU A 208 12.29 13.98 -11.64
C GLU A 208 12.45 13.45 -10.21
N TRP A 209 13.62 13.70 -9.60
CA TRP A 209 13.99 13.36 -8.23
C TRP A 209 13.94 14.59 -7.32
#